data_AF-A0AA85FZD6-F1
#
_entry.id   AF-A0AA85FZD6-F1
#
_cell.length_a   1.000
_cell.length_b   1.000
_cell.length_c   1.000
_cell.angle_alpha   90.00
_cell.angle_beta   90.00
_cell.angle_gamma   90.00
#
_symmetry.space_group_name_H-M   'P 1'
#
loop_
_entity.id
_entity.type
_entity.pdbx_description
1 polymer ?
#
loop_
_entity_poly.entity_id
_entity_poly.type
_entity_poly.pdbx_seq_one_letter_code
_entity_poly.pdbx_strand_id
1 'polypeptide(L)'
;MIKYENGHPSVLAIKRLQTFLEVDHETSQLLETLQSIQLPRNSDFAVRKLLIDMNAVDILIDLFDRYSPVGDYCLCTSLLSVLSRIVKGRSESVGEKHIQKLINSLSKLIDELEANASTDLKFSLIAAIYSVLHLSCTKNERNRTSISQTQTVTQTINFFVRIVELFDNLPFNTFYPTLKEGCGFLRSLTLDDDLDVEFGLGSENARTIAKSDSCLEVFVKLISKILNSSNVCGISDLFQTLSAIITREELCTKFASLNGIDILMQTVYSNIKSTVIISSSMVLLQALCGSDACKLSVSNWSIHNISGPQLIVDIFEDHIKSPVVTKYISGVIAALTLRQPDIAKSFVTSGASNYLIKLS
;
A
#
# COMPACT_ATOMS: atom_id res chain seq x y z
N MET A 1 11.11 32.05 -8.05
CA MET A 1 11.83 31.43 -6.92
C MET A 1 11.57 32.30 -5.70
N ILE A 2 10.83 31.83 -4.70
CA ILE A 2 10.55 32.61 -3.49
C ILE A 2 11.90 32.82 -2.79
N LYS A 3 12.36 34.07 -2.69
CA LYS A 3 13.56 34.40 -1.91
C LYS A 3 13.14 34.46 -0.44
N TYR A 4 13.73 33.59 0.37
CA TYR A 4 13.56 33.64 1.81
C TYR A 4 14.63 34.56 2.39
N GLU A 5 14.24 35.74 2.85
CA GLU A 5 15.17 36.75 3.41
C GLU A 5 15.93 36.24 4.64
N ASN A 6 15.29 35.37 5.44
CA ASN A 6 15.84 34.81 6.68
C ASN A 6 16.27 33.34 6.55
N GLY A 7 16.36 32.81 5.33
CA GLY A 7 16.62 31.39 5.06
C GLY A 7 15.35 30.54 4.95
N HIS A 8 15.45 29.38 4.29
CA HIS A 8 14.31 28.52 4.01
C HIS A 8 13.67 28.00 5.32
N PRO A 9 12.33 28.07 5.51
CA PRO A 9 11.67 27.67 6.75
C PRO A 9 12.04 26.26 7.22
N SER A 10 12.01 25.29 6.30
CA SER A 10 12.40 23.90 6.60
C SER A 10 13.85 23.74 7.05
N VAL A 11 14.77 24.56 6.54
CA VAL A 11 16.19 24.55 6.94
C VAL A 11 16.32 25.09 8.37
N LEU A 12 15.64 26.19 8.68
CA LEU A 12 15.61 26.76 10.03
C LEU A 12 14.99 25.78 11.03
N ALA A 13 13.91 25.10 10.63
CA ALA A 13 13.24 24.10 11.44
C ALA A 13 14.18 22.91 11.76
N ILE A 14 14.88 22.34 10.78
CA ILE A 14 15.84 21.26 11.04
C ILE A 14 16.97 21.70 11.98
N LYS A 15 17.51 22.92 11.81
CA LYS A 15 18.50 23.46 12.76
C LYS A 15 17.94 23.56 14.17
N ARG A 16 16.68 24.00 14.32
CA ARG A 16 16.02 24.07 15.63
C ARG A 16 15.79 22.68 16.22
N LEU A 17 15.37 21.70 15.43
CA LEU A 17 15.26 20.30 15.87
C LEU A 17 16.62 19.72 16.30
N GLN A 18 17.72 20.13 15.67
CA GLN A 18 19.06 19.73 16.10
C GLN A 18 19.37 20.27 17.50
N THR A 19 19.04 21.53 17.81
CA THR A 19 19.27 22.09 19.15
C THR A 19 18.44 21.39 20.24
N PHE A 20 17.28 20.87 19.87
CA PHE A 20 16.42 20.08 20.76
C PHE A 20 17.06 18.73 21.16
N LEU A 21 18.04 18.22 20.42
CA LEU A 21 18.81 17.05 20.86
C LEU A 21 19.72 17.36 22.06
N GLU A 22 20.10 18.61 22.28
CA GLU A 22 21.08 19.00 23.30
C GLU A 22 20.43 19.58 24.56
N VAL A 23 19.26 20.21 24.42
CA VAL A 23 18.58 20.95 25.48
C VAL A 23 17.16 20.44 25.63
N ASP A 24 16.70 20.26 26.87
CA ASP A 24 15.29 19.91 27.15
C ASP A 24 14.34 21.01 26.69
N HIS A 25 13.18 20.60 26.21
CA HIS A 25 12.19 21.48 25.59
C HIS A 25 10.81 20.85 25.69
N GLU A 26 9.79 21.70 25.63
CA GLU A 26 8.40 21.24 25.67
C GLU A 26 7.99 20.57 24.34
N THR A 27 7.18 19.51 24.43
CA THR A 27 6.59 18.83 23.26
C THR A 27 5.86 19.81 22.32
N SER A 28 5.22 20.86 22.86
CA SER A 28 4.56 21.92 22.10
C SER A 28 5.51 22.59 21.10
N GLN A 29 6.72 22.96 21.55
CA GLN A 29 7.72 23.64 20.72
C GLN A 29 8.27 22.73 19.62
N LEU A 30 8.41 21.44 19.89
CA LEU A 30 8.75 20.43 18.89
C LEU A 30 7.67 20.35 17.81
N LEU A 31 6.41 20.20 18.20
CA LEU A 31 5.30 20.09 17.26
C LEU A 31 5.16 21.33 16.38
N GLU A 32 5.27 22.53 16.95
CA GLU A 32 5.29 23.79 16.19
C GLU A 32 6.46 23.82 15.19
N THR A 33 7.63 23.37 15.61
CA THR A 33 8.81 23.30 14.73
C THR A 33 8.59 22.31 13.59
N LEU A 34 8.02 21.14 13.85
CA LEU A 34 7.68 20.14 12.82
C LEU A 34 6.62 20.66 11.83
N GLN A 35 5.62 21.41 12.31
CA GLN A 35 4.58 22.04 11.49
C GLN A 35 5.15 23.13 10.56
N SER A 36 6.23 23.80 10.97
CA SER A 36 6.90 24.82 10.15
C SER A 36 7.69 24.24 8.96
N ILE A 37 7.90 22.92 8.91
CA ILE A 37 8.58 22.23 7.80
C ILE A 37 7.65 22.16 6.59
N GLN A 38 7.91 23.04 5.63
CA GLN A 38 7.17 23.15 4.38
C GLN A 38 7.89 22.38 3.27
N LEU A 39 7.21 21.38 2.71
CA LEU A 39 7.66 20.57 1.58
C LEU A 39 6.54 20.55 0.51
N PRO A 40 6.45 21.58 -0.37
CA PRO A 40 5.42 21.66 -1.39
C PRO A 40 5.58 20.55 -2.44
N ARG A 41 4.46 19.95 -2.86
CA ARG A 41 4.41 18.70 -3.66
C ARG A 41 5.28 18.67 -4.94
N ASN A 42 5.52 19.80 -5.62
CA ASN A 42 6.08 19.84 -6.98
C ASN A 42 7.47 20.50 -7.13
N SER A 43 8.03 21.14 -6.09
CA SER A 43 9.35 21.82 -6.14
C SER A 43 10.39 21.24 -5.16
N ASP A 44 10.18 19.97 -4.77
CA ASP A 44 10.64 19.42 -3.49
C ASP A 44 12.04 18.78 -3.52
N PHE A 45 12.54 18.36 -4.69
CA PHE A 45 13.71 17.47 -4.74
C PHE A 45 15.00 18.11 -4.18
N ALA A 46 15.23 19.39 -4.47
CA ALA A 46 16.40 20.11 -3.98
C ALA A 46 16.29 20.41 -2.47
N VAL A 47 15.09 20.73 -1.98
CA VAL A 47 14.86 20.98 -0.55
C VAL A 47 15.03 19.68 0.22
N ARG A 48 14.39 18.58 -0.19
CA ARG A 48 14.59 17.25 0.43
C ARG A 48 16.07 16.87 0.50
N LYS A 49 16.78 17.00 -0.62
CA LYS A 49 18.23 16.73 -0.66
C LYS A 49 18.98 17.60 0.35
N LEU A 50 18.73 18.91 0.38
CA LEU A 50 19.36 19.81 1.34
C LEU A 50 19.07 19.41 2.80
N LEU A 51 17.83 19.03 3.13
CA LEU A 51 17.49 18.59 4.48
C LEU A 51 18.20 17.27 4.85
N ILE A 52 18.32 16.34 3.90
CA ILE A 52 19.09 15.10 4.06
C ILE A 52 20.57 15.42 4.28
N ASP A 53 21.16 16.30 3.48
CA ASP A 53 22.55 16.76 3.62
C ASP A 53 22.79 17.48 4.97
N MET A 54 21.73 18.03 5.58
CA MET A 54 21.71 18.59 6.94
C MET A 54 21.44 17.55 8.05
N ASN A 55 21.56 16.27 7.73
CA ASN A 55 21.35 15.16 8.66
C ASN A 55 19.94 15.06 9.25
N ALA A 56 18.91 15.53 8.53
CA ALA A 56 17.53 15.48 9.02
C ALA A 56 17.04 14.06 9.33
N VAL A 57 17.55 13.05 8.63
CA VAL A 57 17.18 11.64 8.87
C VAL A 57 17.61 11.20 10.27
N ASP A 58 18.89 11.37 10.61
CA ASP A 58 19.41 11.05 11.94
C ASP A 58 18.71 11.89 13.02
N ILE A 59 18.56 13.21 12.82
CA ILE A 59 17.93 14.10 13.80
C ILE A 59 16.51 13.65 14.14
N LEU A 60 15.70 13.33 13.13
CA LEU A 60 14.31 12.90 13.35
C LEU A 60 14.23 11.51 13.99
N ILE A 61 15.13 10.59 13.63
CA ILE A 61 15.20 9.26 14.23
C ILE A 61 15.68 9.33 15.69
N ASP A 62 16.66 10.17 15.99
CA ASP A 62 17.19 10.31 17.36
C ASP A 62 16.18 10.99 18.29
N LEU A 63 15.40 11.97 17.78
CA LEU A 63 14.24 12.49 18.50
C LEU A 63 13.18 11.41 18.68
N PHE A 64 12.88 10.61 17.66
CA PHE A 64 11.95 9.49 17.78
C PHE A 64 12.38 8.49 18.87
N ASP A 65 13.67 8.12 18.91
CA ASP A 65 14.22 7.21 19.93
C ASP A 65 14.16 7.81 21.34
N ARG A 66 14.23 9.14 21.47
CA ARG A 66 14.07 9.83 22.76
C ARG A 66 12.63 9.78 23.26
N TYR A 67 11.66 9.98 22.37
CA TYR A 67 10.25 10.15 22.75
C TYR A 67 9.41 8.86 22.68
N SER A 68 9.86 7.85 21.94
CA SER A 68 9.17 6.56 21.85
C SER A 68 9.09 5.82 23.20
N PRO A 69 10.17 5.73 24.02
CA PRO A 69 10.13 5.03 25.31
C PRO A 69 9.21 5.68 26.35
N VAL A 70 9.00 7.00 26.28
CA VAL A 70 8.11 7.74 27.19
C VAL A 70 6.65 7.75 26.73
N GLY A 71 6.35 7.12 25.60
CA GLY A 71 4.97 6.91 25.12
C GLY A 71 4.32 8.11 24.44
N ASP A 72 5.09 9.12 24.01
CA ASP A 72 4.54 10.27 23.25
C ASP A 72 4.32 9.90 21.77
N TYR A 73 3.32 9.05 21.54
CA TYR A 73 3.01 8.50 20.21
C TYR A 73 2.55 9.58 19.22
N CYS A 74 1.95 10.68 19.70
CA CYS A 74 1.52 11.80 18.85
C CYS A 74 2.73 12.52 18.25
N LEU A 75 3.72 12.86 19.09
CA LEU A 75 4.98 13.44 18.65
C LEU A 75 5.76 12.49 17.74
N CYS A 76 5.88 11.22 18.13
CA CYS A 76 6.56 10.20 17.33
C CYS A 76 5.94 10.06 15.92
N THR A 77 4.60 10.06 15.85
CA THR A 77 3.88 10.03 14.56
C THR A 77 4.22 11.27 13.72
N SER A 78 4.27 12.44 14.34
CA SER A 78 4.60 13.71 13.66
C SER A 78 6.04 13.73 13.14
N LEU A 79 7.00 13.23 13.92
CA LEU A 79 8.41 13.07 13.53
C LEU A 79 8.54 12.17 12.29
N LEU A 80 7.92 10.98 12.32
CA LEU A 80 7.99 10.03 11.21
C LEU A 80 7.20 10.50 9.98
N SER A 81 6.13 11.27 10.16
CA SER A 81 5.39 11.91 9.06
C SER A 81 6.18 13.04 8.38
N VAL A 82 7.01 13.78 9.13
CA VAL A 82 8.00 14.69 8.53
C VAL A 82 9.06 13.88 7.78
N LEU A 83 9.60 12.83 8.41
CA LEU A 83 10.64 11.99 7.82
C LEU A 83 10.18 11.38 6.49
N SER A 84 8.98 10.79 6.44
CA SER A 84 8.43 10.19 5.22
C SER A 84 8.35 11.20 4.07
N ARG A 85 7.98 12.46 4.35
CA ARG A 85 7.98 13.53 3.35
C ARG A 85 9.38 13.90 2.87
N ILE A 86 10.37 13.92 3.76
CA ILE A 86 11.78 14.22 3.43
C ILE A 86 12.38 13.12 2.55
N VAL A 87 12.17 11.84 2.91
CA VAL A 87 12.82 10.69 2.25
C VAL A 87 12.09 10.23 1.00
N LYS A 88 10.92 10.81 0.68
CA LYS A 88 10.15 10.43 -0.51
C LYS A 88 10.98 10.62 -1.78
N GLY A 89 11.20 9.52 -2.52
CA GLY A 89 12.05 9.51 -3.72
C GLY A 89 13.55 9.65 -3.42
N ARG A 90 13.95 9.42 -2.16
CA ARG A 90 15.31 9.49 -1.61
C ARG A 90 15.57 8.31 -0.68
N SER A 91 15.22 7.11 -1.12
CA SER A 91 15.30 5.88 -0.32
C SER A 91 16.72 5.58 0.17
N GLU A 92 17.74 5.99 -0.59
CA GLU A 92 19.16 5.87 -0.25
C GLU A 92 19.55 6.59 1.04
N SER A 93 18.78 7.61 1.44
CA SER A 93 19.03 8.37 2.67
C SER A 93 18.67 7.61 3.95
N VAL A 94 17.80 6.61 3.85
CA VAL A 94 17.40 5.76 4.98
C VAL A 94 18.25 4.49 4.97
N GLY A 95 19.41 4.57 5.62
CA GLY A 95 20.31 3.44 5.80
C GLY A 95 19.79 2.34 6.74
N GLU A 96 20.46 1.19 6.69
CA GLU A 96 20.16 -0.05 7.43
C GLU A 96 19.96 0.16 8.95
N LYS A 97 20.79 1.01 9.58
CA LYS A 97 20.65 1.35 11.01
C LYS A 97 19.28 1.95 11.34
N HIS A 98 18.74 2.81 10.47
CA HIS A 98 17.44 3.46 10.66
C HIS A 98 16.31 2.46 10.47
N ILE A 99 16.43 1.61 9.44
CA ILE A 99 15.47 0.54 9.15
C ILE A 99 15.36 -0.41 10.34
N GLN A 100 16.50 -0.84 10.91
CA GLN A 100 16.49 -1.74 12.06
C GLN A 100 15.83 -1.10 13.29
N LYS A 101 16.10 0.18 13.58
CA LYS A 101 15.42 0.92 14.65
C LYS A 101 13.90 0.93 14.45
N LEU A 102 13.45 1.26 13.25
CA LEU A 102 12.02 1.31 12.90
C LEU A 102 11.35 -0.07 12.97
N ILE A 103 12.02 -1.13 12.50
CA ILE A 103 11.53 -2.51 12.61
C ILE A 103 11.37 -2.93 14.08
N ASN A 104 12.36 -2.64 14.92
CA ASN A 104 12.30 -2.98 16.34
C ASN A 104 11.14 -2.27 17.04
N SER A 105 10.96 -0.98 16.76
CA SER A 105 9.83 -0.20 17.30
C SER A 105 8.48 -0.70 16.77
N LEU A 106 8.41 -1.08 15.49
CA LEU A 106 7.21 -1.67 14.88
C LEU A 106 6.82 -2.98 15.59
N SER A 107 7.77 -3.89 15.77
CA SER A 107 7.56 -5.16 16.48
C SER A 107 7.01 -4.91 17.88
N LYS A 108 7.70 -4.05 18.65
CA LYS A 108 7.28 -3.72 20.02
C LYS A 108 5.86 -3.14 20.06
N LEU A 109 5.54 -2.21 19.18
CA LEU A 109 4.20 -1.60 19.12
C LEU A 109 3.12 -2.63 18.78
N ILE A 110 3.39 -3.54 17.83
CA ILE A 110 2.46 -4.62 17.47
C ILE A 110 2.23 -5.57 18.65
N ASP A 111 3.28 -5.94 19.38
CA ASP A 111 3.19 -6.85 20.52
C ASP A 111 2.41 -6.23 21.70
N GLU A 112 2.50 -4.90 21.87
CA GLU A 112 1.79 -4.16 22.90
C GLU A 112 0.34 -3.77 22.54
N LEU A 113 -0.20 -4.24 21.40
CA LEU A 113 -1.59 -3.96 21.04
C LEU A 113 -2.56 -4.86 21.81
N GLU A 114 -3.21 -4.27 22.81
CA GLU A 114 -4.22 -4.94 23.62
C GLU A 114 -5.60 -4.98 22.94
N ALA A 115 -6.41 -5.99 23.27
CA ALA A 115 -7.75 -6.17 22.70
C ALA A 115 -8.75 -5.04 23.04
N ASN A 116 -8.45 -4.25 24.08
CA ASN A 116 -9.31 -3.17 24.60
C ASN A 116 -8.90 -1.76 24.14
N ALA A 117 -8.10 -1.66 23.07
CA ALA A 117 -7.49 -0.41 22.63
C ALA A 117 -8.50 0.56 21.98
N SER A 118 -9.20 1.35 22.80
CA SER A 118 -9.96 2.51 22.30
C SER A 118 -9.01 3.61 21.79
N THR A 119 -9.20 4.04 20.54
CA THR A 119 -8.56 5.22 19.90
C THR A 119 -7.03 5.30 20.02
N ASP A 120 -6.33 4.24 19.63
CA ASP A 120 -4.91 4.11 19.92
C ASP A 120 -4.03 4.94 18.98
N LEU A 121 -3.33 5.93 19.56
CA LEU A 121 -2.23 6.65 18.92
C LEU A 121 -1.14 5.69 18.39
N LYS A 122 -1.04 4.46 18.92
CA LYS A 122 -0.17 3.41 18.38
C LYS A 122 -0.52 3.05 16.94
N PHE A 123 -1.80 2.97 16.52
CA PHE A 123 -2.13 2.68 15.11
C PHE A 123 -1.57 3.76 14.17
N SER A 124 -1.68 5.03 14.58
CA SER A 124 -1.12 6.16 13.83
C SER A 124 0.40 6.09 13.75
N LEU A 125 1.06 5.72 14.84
CA LEU A 125 2.51 5.53 14.87
C LEU A 125 2.96 4.35 14.01
N ILE A 126 2.29 3.21 14.09
CA ILE A 126 2.55 2.04 13.25
C ILE A 126 2.40 2.42 11.76
N ALA A 127 1.35 3.18 11.41
CA ALA A 127 1.18 3.67 10.04
C ALA A 127 2.34 4.57 9.60
N ALA A 128 2.80 5.47 10.47
CA ALA A 128 3.94 6.34 10.17
C ALA A 128 5.26 5.56 10.03
N ILE A 129 5.47 4.49 10.82
CA ILE A 129 6.62 3.60 10.67
C ILE A 129 6.57 2.87 9.33
N TYR A 130 5.44 2.23 8.98
CA TYR A 130 5.27 1.62 7.66
C TYR A 130 5.53 2.63 6.54
N SER A 131 5.08 3.88 6.72
CA SER A 131 5.28 4.95 5.75
C SER A 131 6.76 5.19 5.41
N VAL A 132 7.62 5.25 6.44
CA VAL A 132 9.06 5.41 6.24
C VAL A 132 9.68 4.14 5.65
N LEU A 133 9.28 2.96 6.12
CA LEU A 133 9.81 1.67 5.64
C LEU A 133 9.50 1.42 4.16
N HIS A 134 8.31 1.74 3.68
CA HIS A 134 7.99 1.52 2.26
C HIS A 134 8.66 2.55 1.35
N LEU A 135 8.81 3.79 1.81
CA LEU A 135 9.54 4.82 1.07
C LEU A 135 11.05 4.53 1.00
N SER A 136 11.61 3.87 2.01
CA SER A 136 13.00 3.41 1.98
C SER A 136 13.22 2.24 1.01
N CYS A 137 12.15 1.58 0.55
CA CYS A 137 12.22 0.48 -0.42
C CYS A 137 12.09 0.92 -1.88
N THR A 138 11.61 2.14 -2.18
CA THR A 138 11.40 2.57 -3.57
C THR A 138 12.74 2.72 -4.30
N LYS A 139 12.93 2.06 -5.44
CA LYS A 139 14.21 2.04 -6.19
C LYS A 139 15.43 1.73 -5.33
N ASN A 140 15.30 0.81 -4.37
CA ASN A 140 16.38 0.45 -3.47
C ASN A 140 16.27 -1.03 -3.08
N GLU A 141 16.90 -1.87 -3.88
CA GLU A 141 16.91 -3.32 -3.72
C GLU A 141 17.64 -3.75 -2.44
N ARG A 142 18.68 -3.01 -2.05
CA ARG A 142 19.43 -3.29 -0.82
C ARG A 142 18.52 -3.21 0.41
N ASN A 143 17.71 -2.16 0.51
CA ASN A 143 16.77 -2.00 1.62
C ASN A 143 15.68 -3.07 1.60
N ARG A 144 15.11 -3.39 0.42
CA ARG A 144 14.16 -4.50 0.27
C ARG A 144 14.74 -5.82 0.74
N THR A 145 15.95 -6.15 0.29
CA THR A 145 16.66 -7.38 0.67
C THR A 145 16.89 -7.46 2.18
N SER A 146 17.39 -6.37 2.79
CA SER A 146 17.62 -6.31 4.24
C SER A 146 16.33 -6.52 5.04
N ILE A 147 15.23 -5.87 4.62
CA ILE A 147 13.92 -6.02 5.28
C ILE A 147 13.35 -7.42 5.09
N SER A 148 13.43 -8.00 3.89
CA SER A 148 12.92 -9.35 3.60
C SER A 148 13.63 -10.44 4.40
N GLN A 149 14.84 -10.18 4.92
CA GLN A 149 15.58 -11.10 5.78
C GLN A 149 15.15 -11.05 7.26
N THR A 150 14.28 -10.12 7.64
CA THR A 150 13.75 -10.01 9.00
C THR A 150 12.39 -10.71 9.15
N GLN A 151 11.84 -10.71 10.37
CA GLN A 151 10.49 -11.21 10.64
C GLN A 151 9.38 -10.17 10.34
N THR A 152 9.72 -8.97 9.85
CA THR A 152 8.77 -7.87 9.72
C THR A 152 7.61 -8.19 8.77
N VAL A 153 7.85 -8.95 7.69
CA VAL A 153 6.79 -9.40 6.79
C VAL A 153 5.78 -10.30 7.52
N THR A 154 6.26 -11.32 8.22
CA THR A 154 5.42 -12.23 9.01
C THR A 154 4.66 -11.48 10.10
N GLN A 155 5.32 -10.56 10.80
CA GLN A 155 4.70 -9.70 11.81
C GLN A 155 3.61 -8.80 11.23
N THR A 156 3.83 -8.26 10.03
CA THR A 156 2.82 -7.44 9.32
C THR A 156 1.57 -8.26 9.02
N ILE A 157 1.73 -9.51 8.54
CA ILE A 157 0.62 -10.41 8.25
C ILE A 157 -0.13 -10.78 9.54
N ASN A 158 0.58 -11.12 10.61
CA ASN A 158 -0.02 -11.40 11.91
C ASN A 158 -0.76 -10.18 12.48
N PHE A 159 -0.21 -8.99 12.27
CA PHE A 159 -0.87 -7.74 12.65
C PHE A 159 -2.16 -7.51 11.85
N PHE A 160 -2.21 -7.85 10.56
CA PHE A 160 -3.47 -7.83 9.80
C PHE A 160 -4.48 -8.85 10.32
N VAL A 161 -4.04 -10.01 10.81
CA VAL A 161 -4.93 -10.98 11.48
C VAL A 161 -5.52 -10.33 12.73
N ARG A 162 -4.69 -9.64 13.51
CA ARG A 162 -5.14 -8.87 14.67
C ARG A 162 -6.14 -7.77 14.30
N ILE A 163 -5.95 -7.05 13.19
CA ILE A 163 -6.94 -6.08 12.70
C ILE A 163 -8.29 -6.76 12.41
N VAL A 164 -8.30 -7.95 11.82
CA VAL A 164 -9.55 -8.71 11.58
C VAL A 164 -10.29 -8.99 12.90
N GLU A 165 -9.57 -9.38 13.95
CA GLU A 165 -10.13 -9.66 15.27
C GLU A 165 -10.72 -8.40 15.95
N LEU A 166 -10.07 -7.25 15.74
CA LEU A 166 -10.47 -5.97 16.34
C LEU A 166 -11.52 -5.22 15.51
N PHE A 167 -11.76 -5.64 14.27
CA PHE A 167 -12.56 -4.90 13.29
C PHE A 167 -13.97 -4.57 13.77
N ASP A 168 -14.61 -5.50 14.50
CA ASP A 168 -15.99 -5.32 14.98
C ASP A 168 -16.07 -4.44 16.24
N ASN A 169 -14.93 -4.21 16.91
CA ASN A 169 -14.84 -3.44 18.16
C ASN A 169 -14.33 -2.00 17.95
N LEU A 170 -13.75 -1.70 16.79
CA LEU A 170 -13.14 -0.40 16.50
C LEU A 170 -13.65 0.19 15.18
N PRO A 171 -13.81 1.53 15.08
CA PRO A 171 -14.17 2.17 13.82
C PRO A 171 -13.15 1.90 12.72
N PHE A 172 -13.62 1.78 11.46
CA PHE A 172 -12.75 1.57 10.30
C PHE A 172 -11.61 2.57 10.18
N ASN A 173 -11.89 3.84 10.47
CA ASN A 173 -10.91 4.92 10.38
C ASN A 173 -9.77 4.78 11.39
N THR A 174 -9.91 3.98 12.45
CA THR A 174 -8.85 3.71 13.41
C THR A 174 -7.73 2.90 12.79
N PHE A 175 -8.06 1.85 12.02
CA PHE A 175 -7.08 0.95 11.43
C PHE A 175 -6.74 1.26 9.98
N TYR A 176 -7.57 2.04 9.28
CA TYR A 176 -7.36 2.34 7.86
C TYR A 176 -5.98 2.93 7.53
N PRO A 177 -5.46 3.95 8.25
CA PRO A 177 -4.12 4.46 7.97
C PRO A 177 -3.06 3.37 8.02
N THR A 178 -3.15 2.48 9.01
CA THR A 178 -2.20 1.38 9.19
C THR A 178 -2.36 0.29 8.14
N LEU A 179 -3.60 -0.05 7.77
CA LEU A 179 -3.89 -0.99 6.69
C LEU A 179 -3.31 -0.49 5.37
N LYS A 180 -3.53 0.78 5.05
CA LYS A 180 -3.04 1.43 3.85
C LYS A 180 -1.51 1.42 3.78
N GLU A 181 -0.84 1.93 4.82
CA GLU A 181 0.63 2.03 4.82
C GLU A 181 1.27 0.63 4.91
N GLY A 182 0.69 -0.31 5.65
CA GLY A 182 1.14 -1.71 5.69
C GLY A 182 0.97 -2.42 4.34
N CYS A 183 -0.13 -2.16 3.62
CA CYS A 183 -0.30 -2.61 2.24
C CYS A 183 0.76 -1.99 1.31
N GLY A 184 1.04 -0.70 1.46
CA GLY A 184 2.12 -0.01 0.74
C GLY A 184 3.48 -0.64 1.02
N PHE A 185 3.76 -0.97 2.28
CA PHE A 185 4.96 -1.67 2.70
C PHE A 185 5.11 -3.03 2.02
N LEU A 186 4.10 -3.90 2.07
CA LEU A 186 4.17 -5.22 1.42
C LEU A 186 4.40 -5.10 -0.09
N ARG A 187 3.70 -4.18 -0.77
CA ARG A 187 3.90 -3.92 -2.21
C ARG A 187 5.30 -3.39 -2.51
N SER A 188 5.86 -2.55 -1.64
CA SER A 188 7.19 -1.99 -1.87
C SER A 188 8.29 -3.04 -1.91
N LEU A 189 8.09 -4.19 -1.23
CA LEU A 189 9.03 -5.31 -1.24
C LEU A 189 8.97 -6.14 -2.53
N THR A 190 7.92 -6.00 -3.34
CA THR A 190 7.73 -6.76 -4.58
C THR A 190 8.16 -5.99 -5.83
N LEU A 191 8.75 -4.81 -5.68
CA LEU A 191 9.13 -3.96 -6.80
C LEU A 191 10.45 -4.40 -7.43
N ASP A 192 10.48 -4.45 -8.76
CA ASP A 192 11.69 -4.58 -9.58
C ASP A 192 11.96 -3.23 -10.28
N ASP A 193 12.22 -2.18 -9.49
CA ASP A 193 12.31 -0.78 -9.95
C ASP A 193 13.68 -0.11 -9.70
N ASP A 194 14.65 -0.86 -9.18
CA ASP A 194 16.02 -0.40 -8.94
C ASP A 194 16.88 -0.70 -10.17
N LEU A 195 17.40 0.36 -10.80
CA LEU A 195 18.21 0.26 -12.02
C LEU A 195 19.71 0.10 -11.72
N ASP A 196 20.12 0.23 -10.45
CA ASP A 196 21.51 0.12 -10.02
C ASP A 196 21.92 -1.34 -9.74
N VAL A 197 20.97 -2.28 -9.80
CA VAL A 197 21.20 -3.73 -9.66
C VAL A 197 20.82 -4.47 -10.94
N GLU A 198 21.52 -5.57 -11.23
CA GLU A 198 21.26 -6.38 -12.43
C GLU A 198 19.94 -7.17 -12.31
N PHE A 199 19.64 -7.66 -11.10
CA PHE A 199 18.43 -8.44 -10.80
C PHE A 199 17.84 -8.01 -9.45
N GLY A 200 16.52 -7.79 -9.42
CA GLY A 200 15.75 -7.60 -8.19
C GLY A 200 15.18 -8.92 -7.66
N LEU A 201 14.81 -8.91 -6.38
CA LEU A 201 14.15 -10.04 -5.71
C LEU A 201 12.63 -9.85 -5.60
N GLY A 202 12.03 -8.92 -6.36
CA GLY A 202 10.61 -8.56 -6.23
C GLY A 202 9.67 -9.75 -6.40
N SER A 203 9.87 -10.55 -7.46
CA SER A 203 9.07 -11.78 -7.68
C SER A 203 9.28 -12.84 -6.59
N GLU A 204 10.47 -12.95 -6.01
CA GLU A 204 10.75 -13.88 -4.92
C GLU A 204 10.08 -13.42 -3.62
N ASN A 205 10.20 -12.14 -3.28
CA ASN A 205 9.55 -11.53 -2.14
C ASN A 205 8.03 -11.67 -2.22
N ALA A 206 7.42 -11.41 -3.38
CA ALA A 206 6.00 -11.62 -3.63
C ALA A 206 5.56 -13.05 -3.28
N ARG A 207 6.32 -14.04 -3.75
CA ARG A 207 6.07 -15.46 -3.46
C ARG A 207 6.20 -15.77 -1.97
N THR A 208 7.20 -15.23 -1.30
CA THR A 208 7.41 -15.44 0.15
C THR A 208 6.28 -14.84 0.97
N ILE A 209 5.87 -13.60 0.65
CA ILE A 209 4.73 -12.91 1.30
C ILE A 209 3.44 -13.74 1.13
N ALA A 210 3.14 -14.17 -0.10
CA ALA A 210 1.89 -14.89 -0.40
C ALA A 210 1.86 -16.32 0.16
N LYS A 211 3.02 -16.96 0.36
CA LYS A 211 3.13 -18.31 0.93
C LYS A 211 2.95 -18.38 2.44
N SER A 212 2.94 -17.26 3.15
CA SER A 212 2.54 -17.24 4.56
C SER A 212 1.10 -17.78 4.67
N ASP A 213 0.90 -18.85 5.45
CA ASP A 213 -0.34 -19.65 5.45
C ASP A 213 -1.62 -18.82 5.61
N SER A 214 -1.54 -17.73 6.37
CA SER A 214 -2.66 -16.83 6.68
C SER A 214 -2.82 -15.63 5.72
N CYS A 215 -1.86 -15.37 4.82
CA CYS A 215 -1.79 -14.11 4.07
C CYS A 215 -2.99 -13.87 3.16
N LEU A 216 -3.29 -14.80 2.25
CA LEU A 216 -4.45 -14.65 1.37
C LEU A 216 -5.78 -14.73 2.14
N GLU A 217 -5.84 -15.56 3.18
CA GLU A 217 -7.03 -15.71 4.01
C GLU A 217 -7.37 -14.43 4.77
N VAL A 218 -6.36 -13.79 5.39
CA VAL A 218 -6.57 -12.54 6.14
C VAL A 218 -7.01 -11.41 5.21
N PHE A 219 -6.43 -11.31 4.01
CA PHE A 219 -6.84 -10.30 3.04
C PHE A 219 -8.28 -10.49 2.57
N VAL A 220 -8.69 -11.72 2.28
CA VAL A 220 -10.09 -12.03 1.93
C VAL A 220 -11.03 -11.68 3.09
N LYS A 221 -10.69 -12.03 4.34
CA LYS A 221 -11.49 -11.67 5.52
C LYS A 221 -11.61 -10.15 5.71
N LEU A 222 -10.51 -9.42 5.52
CA LEU A 222 -10.53 -7.95 5.58
C LEU A 222 -11.43 -7.36 4.49
N ILE A 223 -11.31 -7.81 3.24
CA ILE A 223 -12.17 -7.34 2.14
C ILE A 223 -13.65 -7.54 2.51
N SER A 224 -14.02 -8.75 2.94
CA SER A 224 -15.40 -9.08 3.34
C SER A 224 -15.92 -8.19 4.47
N LYS A 225 -15.09 -7.89 5.47
CA LYS A 225 -15.46 -6.98 6.56
C LYS A 225 -15.61 -5.52 6.10
N ILE A 226 -14.75 -5.06 5.19
CA ILE A 226 -14.77 -3.67 4.68
C ILE A 226 -15.94 -3.44 3.71
N LEU A 227 -16.36 -4.47 2.96
CA LEU A 227 -17.53 -4.37 2.09
C LEU A 227 -18.77 -3.91 2.87
N ASN A 228 -18.90 -4.33 4.14
CA ASN A 228 -19.99 -3.90 5.01
C ASN A 228 -19.90 -2.44 5.47
N SER A 229 -18.72 -1.80 5.39
CA SER A 229 -18.49 -0.41 5.81
C SER A 229 -18.50 0.60 4.64
N SER A 230 -18.72 0.14 3.40
CA SER A 230 -18.71 0.96 2.17
C SER A 230 -17.41 1.74 1.93
N ASN A 231 -16.28 1.33 2.54
CA ASN A 231 -15.01 2.02 2.37
C ASN A 231 -14.24 1.52 1.14
N VAL A 232 -14.43 2.21 0.02
CA VAL A 232 -13.83 1.85 -1.27
C VAL A 232 -12.29 1.91 -1.28
N CYS A 233 -11.68 2.78 -0.47
CA CYS A 233 -10.23 2.94 -0.48
C CYS A 233 -9.52 1.74 0.16
N GLY A 234 -10.01 1.25 1.31
CA GLY A 234 -9.44 0.07 1.96
C GLY A 234 -9.49 -1.18 1.08
N ILE A 235 -10.60 -1.37 0.36
CA ILE A 235 -10.73 -2.47 -0.62
C ILE A 235 -9.72 -2.31 -1.75
N SER A 236 -9.55 -1.10 -2.28
CA SER A 236 -8.60 -0.82 -3.35
C SER A 236 -7.16 -1.10 -2.92
N ASP A 237 -6.76 -0.70 -1.71
CA ASP A 237 -5.44 -1.01 -1.16
C ASP A 237 -5.20 -2.52 -1.05
N LEU A 238 -6.20 -3.29 -0.61
CA LEU A 238 -6.13 -4.74 -0.51
C LEU A 238 -6.04 -5.41 -1.89
N PHE A 239 -6.84 -4.98 -2.86
CA PHE A 239 -6.78 -5.51 -4.23
C PHE A 239 -5.45 -5.23 -4.92
N GLN A 240 -4.91 -4.02 -4.74
CA GLN A 240 -3.58 -3.68 -5.25
C GLN A 240 -2.50 -4.54 -4.61
N THR A 241 -2.56 -4.78 -3.29
CA THR A 241 -1.60 -5.67 -2.62
C THR A 241 -1.71 -7.10 -3.10
N LEU A 242 -2.92 -7.64 -3.21
CA LEU A 242 -3.17 -8.98 -3.75
C LEU A 242 -2.61 -9.12 -5.18
N SER A 243 -2.80 -8.10 -6.02
CA SER A 243 -2.28 -8.11 -7.39
C SER A 243 -0.76 -8.13 -7.47
N ALA A 244 -0.08 -7.57 -6.47
CA ALA A 244 1.38 -7.55 -6.40
C ALA A 244 1.97 -8.88 -5.90
N ILE A 245 1.25 -9.61 -5.04
CA ILE A 245 1.76 -10.84 -4.41
C ILE A 245 1.26 -12.13 -5.09
N ILE A 246 0.10 -12.10 -5.77
CA ILE A 246 -0.42 -13.24 -6.53
C ILE A 246 0.25 -13.26 -7.90
N THR A 247 1.41 -13.93 -7.97
CA THR A 247 2.24 -13.99 -9.18
C THR A 247 2.30 -15.37 -9.83
N ARG A 248 1.68 -16.40 -9.20
CA ARG A 248 1.74 -17.80 -9.65
C ARG A 248 0.39 -18.47 -9.58
N GLU A 249 0.22 -19.49 -10.42
CA GLU A 249 -1.03 -20.24 -10.57
C GLU A 249 -1.53 -20.84 -9.25
N GLU A 250 -0.65 -21.37 -8.40
CA GLU A 250 -1.06 -21.94 -7.11
C GLU A 250 -1.67 -20.89 -6.17
N LEU A 251 -1.21 -19.63 -6.26
CA LEU A 251 -1.72 -18.52 -5.47
C LEU A 251 -3.07 -18.03 -6.02
N CYS A 252 -3.23 -17.99 -7.34
CA CYS A 252 -4.53 -17.71 -7.98
C CYS A 252 -5.58 -18.74 -7.52
N THR A 253 -5.21 -20.01 -7.57
CA THR A 253 -6.08 -21.13 -7.18
C THR A 253 -6.43 -21.06 -5.69
N LYS A 254 -5.45 -20.75 -4.82
CA LYS A 254 -5.69 -20.55 -3.39
C LYS A 254 -6.66 -19.38 -3.14
N PHE A 255 -6.48 -18.24 -3.81
CA PHE A 255 -7.40 -17.11 -3.70
C PHE A 255 -8.83 -17.49 -4.15
N ALA A 256 -8.97 -18.21 -5.27
CA ALA A 256 -10.27 -18.71 -5.72
C ALA A 256 -10.92 -19.67 -4.71
N SER A 257 -10.14 -20.56 -4.07
CA SER A 257 -10.64 -21.47 -3.03
C SER A 257 -11.18 -20.77 -1.78
N LEU A 258 -10.78 -19.51 -1.56
CA LEU A 258 -11.25 -18.65 -0.47
C LEU A 258 -12.48 -17.81 -0.88
N ASN A 259 -13.20 -18.21 -1.94
CA ASN A 259 -14.28 -17.44 -2.56
C ASN A 259 -13.85 -16.06 -3.11
N GLY A 260 -12.54 -15.85 -3.33
CA GLY A 260 -11.99 -14.55 -3.68
C GLY A 260 -12.47 -14.01 -5.03
N ILE A 261 -12.71 -14.89 -6.02
CA ILE A 261 -13.22 -14.50 -7.35
C ILE A 261 -14.63 -13.93 -7.24
N ASP A 262 -15.50 -14.61 -6.50
CA ASP A 262 -16.88 -14.17 -6.31
C ASP A 262 -16.94 -12.84 -5.55
N ILE A 263 -16.16 -12.70 -4.47
CA ILE A 263 -16.03 -11.44 -3.72
C ILE A 263 -15.55 -10.30 -4.64
N LEU A 264 -14.52 -10.55 -5.46
CA LEU A 264 -13.99 -9.57 -6.42
C LEU A 264 -15.08 -9.12 -7.41
N MET A 265 -15.79 -10.08 -8.03
CA MET A 265 -16.79 -9.79 -9.05
C MET A 265 -18.03 -9.10 -8.47
N GLN A 266 -18.50 -9.50 -7.28
CA GLN A 266 -19.58 -8.80 -6.57
C GLN A 266 -19.18 -7.37 -6.17
N THR A 267 -17.94 -7.18 -5.72
CA THR A 267 -17.40 -5.85 -5.40
C THR A 267 -17.43 -4.94 -6.62
N VAL A 268 -16.98 -5.45 -7.77
CA VAL A 268 -17.01 -4.75 -9.06
C VAL A 268 -18.44 -4.41 -9.46
N TYR A 269 -19.35 -5.38 -9.43
CA TYR A 269 -20.76 -5.20 -9.77
C TYR A 269 -21.40 -4.08 -8.95
N SER A 270 -21.16 -4.08 -7.63
CA SER A 270 -21.76 -3.13 -6.70
C SER A 270 -21.15 -1.73 -6.78
N ASN A 271 -19.95 -1.60 -7.38
CA ASN A 271 -19.18 -0.37 -7.45
C ASN A 271 -18.80 0.00 -8.89
N ILE A 272 -19.66 -0.33 -9.86
CA ILE A 272 -19.37 -0.19 -11.29
C ILE A 272 -18.91 1.23 -11.68
N LYS A 273 -19.42 2.26 -11.00
CA LYS A 273 -19.07 3.67 -11.25
C LYS A 273 -17.79 4.15 -10.54
N SER A 274 -17.25 3.38 -9.59
CA SER A 274 -16.08 3.79 -8.80
C SER A 274 -14.78 3.50 -9.56
N THR A 275 -14.18 4.55 -10.14
CA THR A 275 -12.88 4.43 -10.83
C THR A 275 -11.78 3.83 -9.95
N VAL A 276 -11.81 4.11 -8.64
CA VAL A 276 -10.84 3.57 -7.67
C VAL A 276 -10.97 2.05 -7.56
N ILE A 277 -12.20 1.55 -7.33
CA ILE A 277 -12.46 0.11 -7.23
C ILE A 277 -12.16 -0.57 -8.56
N ILE A 278 -12.75 -0.08 -9.66
CA ILE A 278 -12.59 -0.69 -10.98
C ILE A 278 -11.12 -0.80 -11.37
N SER A 279 -10.32 0.25 -11.16
CA SER A 279 -8.88 0.21 -11.49
C SER A 279 -8.17 -0.91 -10.72
N SER A 280 -8.32 -0.94 -9.39
CA SER A 280 -7.66 -1.98 -8.57
C SER A 280 -8.19 -3.39 -8.84
N SER A 281 -9.49 -3.53 -9.09
CA SER A 281 -10.12 -4.82 -9.38
C SER A 281 -9.65 -5.39 -10.71
N MET A 282 -9.51 -4.56 -11.75
CA MET A 282 -9.02 -5.03 -13.05
C MET A 282 -7.55 -5.45 -12.98
N VAL A 283 -6.72 -4.74 -12.21
CA VAL A 283 -5.32 -5.15 -12.00
C VAL A 283 -5.24 -6.49 -11.26
N LEU A 284 -6.04 -6.69 -10.20
CA LEU A 284 -6.11 -7.99 -9.52
C LEU A 284 -6.67 -9.09 -10.43
N LEU A 285 -7.73 -8.81 -11.17
CA LEU A 285 -8.34 -9.77 -12.09
C LEU A 285 -7.35 -10.22 -13.17
N GLN A 286 -6.53 -9.30 -13.69
CA GLN A 286 -5.46 -9.62 -14.63
C GLN A 286 -4.41 -10.55 -14.01
N ALA A 287 -4.00 -10.31 -12.76
CA ALA A 287 -3.07 -11.19 -12.04
C ALA A 287 -3.66 -12.61 -11.86
N LEU A 288 -4.95 -12.70 -11.53
CA LEU A 288 -5.66 -13.97 -11.35
C LEU A 288 -5.80 -14.79 -12.64
N CYS A 289 -5.73 -14.15 -13.80
CA CYS A 289 -5.72 -14.82 -15.11
C CYS A 289 -4.44 -15.64 -15.36
N GLY A 290 -3.49 -15.68 -14.43
CA GLY A 290 -2.40 -16.68 -14.43
C GLY A 290 -2.89 -18.13 -14.30
N SER A 291 -4.14 -18.36 -13.86
CA SER A 291 -4.75 -19.70 -13.79
C SER A 291 -5.93 -19.81 -14.75
N ASP A 292 -5.92 -20.83 -15.62
CA ASP A 292 -7.05 -21.10 -16.53
C ASP A 292 -8.33 -21.47 -15.76
N ALA A 293 -8.21 -22.09 -14.57
CA ALA A 293 -9.35 -22.34 -13.70
C ALA A 293 -9.98 -21.03 -13.19
N CYS A 294 -9.18 -20.04 -12.80
CA CYS A 294 -9.68 -18.73 -12.41
C CYS A 294 -10.36 -18.00 -13.58
N LYS A 295 -9.82 -18.09 -14.80
CA LYS A 295 -10.48 -17.53 -16.00
C LYS A 295 -11.86 -18.13 -16.21
N LEU A 296 -11.99 -19.45 -16.08
CA LEU A 296 -13.27 -20.14 -16.17
C LEU A 296 -14.23 -19.71 -15.04
N SER A 297 -13.75 -19.56 -13.81
CA SER A 297 -14.57 -19.04 -12.70
C SER A 297 -15.13 -17.65 -13.00
N VAL A 298 -14.31 -16.76 -13.59
CA VAL A 298 -14.76 -15.42 -14.00
C VAL A 298 -15.78 -15.50 -15.14
N SER A 299 -15.53 -16.35 -16.15
CA SER A 299 -16.46 -16.54 -17.26
C SER A 299 -17.82 -17.09 -16.82
N ASN A 300 -17.82 -18.01 -15.85
CA ASN A 300 -19.01 -18.65 -15.31
C ASN A 300 -19.70 -17.84 -14.20
N TRP A 301 -19.04 -16.80 -13.69
CA TRP A 301 -19.65 -15.93 -12.71
C TRP A 301 -20.86 -15.22 -13.31
N SER A 302 -21.95 -15.15 -12.54
CA SER A 302 -23.16 -14.44 -12.97
C SER A 302 -23.97 -13.94 -11.78
N ILE A 303 -24.55 -12.75 -11.91
CA ILE A 303 -25.52 -12.20 -10.96
C ILE A 303 -26.62 -11.45 -11.73
N HIS A 304 -27.88 -11.58 -11.35
CA HIS A 304 -29.01 -10.87 -11.99
C HIS A 304 -29.03 -10.95 -13.53
N ASN A 305 -28.73 -12.13 -14.09
CA ASN A 305 -28.62 -12.40 -15.54
C ASN A 305 -27.47 -11.66 -16.27
N ILE A 306 -26.54 -11.06 -15.53
CA ILE A 306 -25.31 -10.46 -16.04
C ILE A 306 -24.18 -11.46 -15.82
N SER A 307 -23.56 -11.92 -16.90
CA SER A 307 -22.37 -12.79 -16.84
C SER A 307 -21.10 -11.98 -16.54
N GLY A 308 -20.04 -12.64 -16.10
CA GLY A 308 -18.73 -11.99 -15.89
C GLY A 308 -18.22 -11.24 -17.13
N PRO A 309 -18.21 -11.85 -18.33
CA PRO A 309 -17.86 -11.15 -19.57
C PRO A 309 -18.75 -9.95 -19.86
N GLN A 310 -20.07 -10.05 -19.63
CA GLN A 310 -20.99 -8.94 -19.81
C GLN A 310 -20.68 -7.80 -18.84
N LEU A 311 -20.50 -8.10 -17.55
CA LEU A 311 -20.15 -7.11 -16.54
C LEU A 311 -18.86 -6.35 -16.91
N ILE A 312 -17.84 -7.06 -17.41
CA ILE A 312 -16.59 -6.42 -17.84
C ILE A 312 -16.81 -5.47 -19.03
N VAL A 313 -17.69 -5.83 -19.97
CA VAL A 313 -18.06 -4.95 -21.08
C VAL A 313 -18.86 -3.74 -20.60
N ASP A 314 -19.78 -3.92 -19.65
CA ASP A 314 -20.58 -2.83 -19.08
C ASP A 314 -19.66 -1.80 -18.36
N ILE A 315 -18.64 -2.28 -17.63
CA ILE A 315 -17.60 -1.41 -17.05
C ILE A 315 -16.83 -0.66 -18.14
N PHE A 316 -16.51 -1.34 -19.26
CA PHE A 316 -15.79 -0.72 -20.37
C PHE A 316 -16.59 0.46 -20.93
N GLU A 317 -17.88 0.26 -21.17
CA GLU A 317 -18.79 1.31 -21.63
C GLU A 317 -18.82 2.49 -20.64
N ASP A 318 -19.01 2.22 -19.35
CA ASP A 318 -19.09 3.23 -18.30
C ASP A 318 -17.83 4.07 -18.15
N HIS A 319 -16.65 3.45 -18.37
CA HIS A 319 -15.35 4.09 -18.17
C HIS A 319 -14.59 4.37 -19.46
N ILE A 320 -15.24 4.32 -20.63
CA ILE A 320 -14.59 4.49 -21.94
C ILE A 320 -13.79 5.81 -22.07
N LYS A 321 -14.17 6.83 -21.30
CA LYS A 321 -13.50 8.15 -21.28
C LYS A 321 -12.25 8.19 -20.38
N SER A 322 -11.93 7.12 -19.67
CA SER A 322 -10.79 7.04 -18.74
C SER A 322 -9.69 6.16 -19.34
N PRO A 323 -8.65 6.74 -19.96
CA PRO A 323 -7.60 5.96 -20.64
C PRO A 323 -6.91 4.95 -19.71
N VAL A 324 -6.72 5.32 -18.45
CA VAL A 324 -6.10 4.45 -17.44
C VAL A 324 -6.96 3.23 -17.15
N VAL A 325 -8.26 3.43 -16.90
CA VAL A 325 -9.19 2.32 -16.62
C VAL A 325 -9.34 1.42 -17.84
N THR A 326 -9.52 2.03 -19.00
CA THR A 326 -9.69 1.31 -20.26
C THR A 326 -8.47 0.46 -20.61
N LYS A 327 -7.25 0.92 -20.31
CA LYS A 327 -6.03 0.10 -20.41
C LYS A 327 -6.14 -1.17 -19.57
N TYR A 328 -6.56 -1.06 -18.31
CA TYR A 328 -6.68 -2.21 -17.42
C TYR A 328 -7.78 -3.18 -17.88
N ILE A 329 -8.95 -2.67 -18.29
CA ILE A 329 -10.04 -3.51 -18.82
C ILE A 329 -9.59 -4.26 -20.07
N SER A 330 -8.92 -3.58 -21.01
CA SER A 330 -8.38 -4.22 -22.21
C SER A 330 -7.37 -5.31 -21.87
N GLY A 331 -6.51 -5.06 -20.87
CA GLY A 331 -5.57 -6.04 -20.34
C GLY A 331 -6.24 -7.27 -19.73
N VAL A 332 -7.36 -7.09 -19.01
CA VAL A 332 -8.18 -8.18 -18.47
C VAL A 332 -8.82 -8.99 -19.59
N ILE A 333 -9.43 -8.35 -20.59
CA ILE A 333 -10.05 -9.05 -21.73
C ILE A 333 -8.98 -9.87 -22.46
N ALA A 334 -7.81 -9.29 -22.73
CA ALA A 334 -6.71 -10.02 -23.35
C ALA A 334 -6.27 -11.23 -22.50
N ALA A 335 -6.13 -11.06 -21.18
CA ALA A 335 -5.70 -12.14 -20.28
C ALA A 335 -6.74 -13.26 -20.15
N LEU A 336 -8.03 -12.92 -20.06
CA LEU A 336 -9.13 -13.89 -19.98
C LEU A 336 -9.31 -14.68 -21.26
N THR A 337 -9.11 -14.05 -22.42
CA THR A 337 -9.30 -14.69 -23.74
C THR A 337 -8.08 -15.46 -24.22
N LEU A 338 -6.90 -15.19 -23.65
CA LEU A 338 -5.66 -15.88 -24.02
C LEU A 338 -5.77 -17.40 -23.78
N ARG A 339 -5.68 -18.15 -24.89
CA ARG A 339 -5.85 -19.62 -24.96
C ARG A 339 -7.24 -20.12 -24.51
N GLN A 340 -8.26 -19.25 -24.55
CA GLN A 340 -9.62 -19.55 -24.08
C GLN A 340 -10.65 -19.13 -25.15
N PRO A 341 -10.83 -19.92 -26.22
CA PRO A 341 -11.69 -19.53 -27.35
C PRO A 341 -13.17 -19.36 -26.97
N ASP A 342 -13.68 -20.13 -26.01
CA ASP A 342 -15.07 -20.02 -25.55
C ASP A 342 -15.29 -18.71 -24.77
N ILE A 343 -14.33 -18.32 -23.92
CA ILE A 343 -14.35 -17.04 -23.22
C ILE A 343 -14.27 -15.89 -24.23
N ALA A 344 -13.40 -16.02 -25.26
CA ALA A 344 -13.31 -15.03 -26.34
C ALA A 344 -14.65 -14.86 -27.08
N LYS A 345 -15.32 -15.96 -27.41
CA LYS A 345 -16.65 -15.94 -28.03
C LYS A 345 -17.67 -15.24 -27.13
N SER A 346 -17.62 -15.49 -25.82
CA SER A 346 -18.50 -14.82 -24.84
C SER A 346 -18.30 -13.30 -24.85
N PHE A 347 -17.05 -12.83 -24.79
CA PHE A 347 -16.75 -11.39 -24.88
C PHE A 347 -17.19 -10.73 -26.20
N VAL A 348 -17.01 -11.41 -27.33
CA VAL A 348 -17.49 -10.93 -28.63
C VAL A 348 -19.02 -10.81 -28.61
N THR A 349 -19.72 -11.81 -28.06
CA THR A 349 -21.18 -11.82 -27.95
C THR A 349 -21.68 -10.70 -27.03
N SER A 350 -20.96 -10.41 -25.95
CA SER A 350 -21.23 -9.28 -25.05
C SER A 350 -20.91 -7.90 -25.64
N GLY A 351 -20.30 -7.82 -26.83
CA GLY A 351 -20.04 -6.56 -27.53
C GLY A 351 -18.68 -5.92 -27.26
N ALA A 352 -17.71 -6.65 -26.69
CA ALA A 352 -16.38 -6.12 -26.37
C ALA A 352 -15.66 -5.49 -27.58
N SER A 353 -15.87 -6.04 -28.79
CA SER A 353 -15.30 -5.54 -30.04
C SER A 353 -15.68 -4.08 -30.34
N ASN A 354 -16.91 -3.67 -30.00
CA ASN A 354 -17.40 -2.31 -30.23
C ASN A 354 -16.63 -1.24 -29.45
N TYR A 355 -16.02 -1.63 -28.33
CA TYR A 355 -15.26 -0.73 -27.47
C TYR A 355 -13.77 -0.78 -27.76
N LEU A 356 -13.22 -1.97 -28.03
CA LEU A 356 -11.80 -2.13 -28.36
C LEU A 356 -11.39 -1.36 -29.63
N ILE A 357 -12.26 -1.30 -30.64
CA ILE A 357 -11.98 -0.56 -31.89
C ILE A 357 -11.98 0.97 -31.65
N LYS A 358 -12.65 1.46 -30.60
CA LYS A 358 -12.68 2.90 -30.29
C LYS A 358 -11.39 3.42 -29.62
N LEU A 359 -10.44 2.52 -29.32
CA LEU A 359 -9.16 2.87 -28.68
C LEU A 359 -8.02 3.14 -29.66
N SER A 360 -8.19 2.75 -30.93
CA SER A 360 -7.32 3.17 -32.04
C SER A 360 -7.72 4.55 -32.51
#